data_AF-A0A3D4JPX0-F1
#
_entry.id   AF-A0A3D4JPX0-F1
#
_cell.length_a   1.000
_cell.length_b   1.000
_cell.length_c   1.000
_cell.angle_alpha   90.00
_cell.angle_beta   90.00
_cell.angle_gamma   90.00
#
_symmetry.space_group_name_H-M   'P 1'
#
loop_
_entity.id
_entity.type
_entity.pdbx_description
1 polymer ?
#
loop_
_entity_poly.entity_id
_entity_poly.type
_entity_poly.pdbx_seq_one_letter_code
_entity_poly.pdbx_strand_id
1 'polypeptide(L)'
;MISWRKHYRQTLIAIGLLLSTSASIYGQDGDPKNGEKLFKANCTACHALDKKLVGPALGGVVERLKKDQNLDIDWFQKWITNNEKLRASGDKYANEVYEANGKAAMQVFEGKLSEK
;
A
#
# COMPACT_ATOMS: atom_id res chain seq x y z
N MET A 1 -9.47 58.15 7.80
CA MET A 1 -8.20 57.38 7.85
C MET A 1 -8.53 55.93 8.16
N ILE A 2 -8.40 55.03 7.19
CA ILE A 2 -8.76 53.61 7.34
C ILE A 2 -7.68 52.94 8.21
N SER A 3 -8.08 52.43 9.39
CA SER A 3 -7.17 51.77 10.33
C SER A 3 -6.76 50.40 9.80
N TRP A 4 -5.70 50.39 8.99
CA TRP A 4 -5.15 49.21 8.33
C TRP A 4 -4.65 48.13 9.31
N ARG A 5 -4.35 48.53 10.56
CA ARG A 5 -3.87 47.63 11.63
C ARG A 5 -4.91 46.57 12.03
N LYS A 6 -6.20 46.91 11.98
CA LYS A 6 -7.28 45.98 12.38
C LYS A 6 -7.51 44.92 11.30
N HIS A 7 -7.50 45.33 10.03
CA HIS A 7 -7.64 44.44 8.89
C HIS A 7 -6.45 43.48 8.76
N TYR A 8 -5.22 43.98 8.94
CA TYR A 8 -4.02 43.14 8.90
C TYR A 8 -4.03 42.04 9.99
N ARG A 9 -4.45 42.37 11.21
CA ARG A 9 -4.56 41.40 12.31
C ARG A 9 -5.63 40.34 12.05
N GLN A 10 -6.77 40.72 11.47
CA GLN A 10 -7.84 39.79 11.13
C GLN A 10 -7.46 38.87 9.96
N THR A 11 -6.78 39.40 8.95
CA THR A 11 -6.29 38.61 7.81
C THR A 11 -5.20 37.62 8.24
N LEU A 12 -4.26 38.03 9.11
CA LEU A 12 -3.23 37.12 9.63
C LEU A 12 -3.79 35.99 10.49
N ILE A 13 -4.84 36.25 11.30
CA ILE A 13 -5.52 35.21 12.08
C ILE A 13 -6.26 34.23 11.15
N ALA A 14 -6.94 34.73 10.12
CA ALA A 14 -7.64 33.88 9.15
C ALA A 14 -6.68 33.01 8.32
N ILE A 15 -5.54 33.57 7.89
CA ILE A 15 -4.48 32.83 7.18
C ILE A 15 -3.84 31.79 8.11
N GLY A 16 -3.54 32.13 9.37
CA GLY A 16 -3.01 31.18 10.35
C GLY A 16 -3.95 30.00 10.62
N LEU A 17 -5.26 30.24 10.69
CA LEU A 17 -6.26 29.17 10.83
C LEU A 17 -6.34 28.29 9.58
N LEU A 18 -6.30 28.86 8.37
CA LEU A 18 -6.28 28.13 7.10
C LEU A 18 -5.02 27.27 6.90
N LEU A 19 -3.86 27.71 7.41
CA LEU A 19 -2.60 26.96 7.35
C LEU A 19 -2.53 25.81 8.37
N SER A 20 -3.30 25.87 9.45
CA SER A 20 -3.29 24.82 10.48
C SER A 20 -4.06 23.55 10.08
N THR A 21 -5.01 23.65 9.15
CA THR A 21 -5.86 22.52 8.73
C THR A 21 -5.28 21.71 7.57
N SER A 22 -4.25 22.21 6.88
CA SER A 22 -3.62 21.54 5.72
C SER A 22 -2.55 20.50 6.10
N ALA A 23 -2.06 20.50 7.34
CA ALA A 23 -1.05 19.55 7.81
C ALA A 23 -1.61 18.14 8.11
N SER A 24 -2.93 18.00 8.27
CA SER A 24 -3.58 16.76 8.73
C SER A 24 -3.76 15.69 7.63
N ILE A 25 -3.50 16.02 6.36
CA ILE A 25 -3.82 15.13 5.22
C ILE A 25 -2.64 14.20 4.87
N TYR A 26 -1.43 14.48 5.35
CA TYR A 26 -0.21 13.77 4.97
C TYR A 26 0.17 12.58 5.86
N GLY A 27 -0.69 12.16 6.81
CA GLY A 27 -0.34 11.18 7.84
C GLY A 27 -1.42 10.14 8.12
N GLN A 28 -2.00 9.53 7.08
CA GLN A 28 -2.75 8.29 7.23
C GLN A 28 -1.85 7.11 6.84
N ASP A 29 -0.72 6.96 7.53
CA ASP A 29 0.13 5.77 7.39
C ASP A 29 -0.64 4.54 7.88
N GLY A 30 -0.50 3.40 7.19
CA GLY A 30 -1.11 2.14 7.62
C GLY A 30 -0.61 1.69 9.01
N ASP A 31 -1.36 0.83 9.69
CA ASP A 31 -0.97 0.30 11.02
C ASP A 31 0.09 -0.81 10.89
N PRO A 32 1.37 -0.56 11.24
CA PRO A 32 2.43 -1.55 11.06
C PRO A 32 2.26 -2.76 11.98
N LYS A 33 1.67 -2.57 13.17
CA LYS A 33 1.44 -3.66 14.13
C LYS A 33 0.35 -4.59 13.62
N ASN A 34 -0.73 -4.03 13.06
CA ASN A 34 -1.76 -4.82 12.41
C ASN A 34 -1.22 -5.54 11.17
N GLY A 35 -0.42 -4.85 10.34
CA GLY A 35 0.26 -5.44 9.19
C GLY A 35 1.14 -6.64 9.58
N GLU A 36 1.97 -6.49 10.63
CA GLU A 36 2.79 -7.58 11.16
C GLU A 36 1.94 -8.77 11.63
N LYS A 37 0.85 -8.50 12.37
CA LYS A 37 -0.08 -9.54 12.85
C LYS A 37 -0.69 -10.32 11.69
N LEU A 38 -1.20 -9.62 10.67
CA LEU A 38 -1.78 -10.24 9.49
C LEU A 38 -0.74 -11.06 8.70
N PHE A 39 0.46 -10.52 8.54
CA PHE A 39 1.55 -11.20 7.84
C PHE A 39 1.95 -12.50 8.54
N LYS A 40 2.12 -12.46 9.87
CA LYS A 40 2.42 -13.65 10.67
C LYS A 40 1.33 -14.71 10.55
N ALA A 41 0.06 -14.32 10.63
CA ALA A 41 -1.05 -15.26 10.59
C ALA A 41 -1.29 -15.90 9.21
N ASN A 42 -1.05 -15.16 8.12
CA ASN A 42 -1.52 -15.57 6.78
C ASN A 42 -0.41 -15.81 5.75
N CYS A 43 0.78 -15.23 5.95
CA CYS A 43 1.80 -15.16 4.89
C CYS A 43 3.09 -15.93 5.21
N THR A 44 3.47 -16.00 6.49
CA THR A 44 4.78 -16.55 6.90
C THR A 44 4.97 -18.05 6.63
N ALA A 45 3.88 -18.80 6.43
CA ALA A 45 3.96 -20.20 6.02
C ALA A 45 4.63 -20.38 4.65
N CYS A 46 4.47 -19.40 3.76
CA CYS A 46 4.96 -19.47 2.38
C CYS A 46 6.02 -18.41 2.05
N HIS A 47 6.06 -17.28 2.76
CA HIS A 47 6.95 -16.16 2.46
C HIS A 47 7.85 -15.80 3.63
N ALA A 48 9.10 -15.50 3.32
CA ALA A 48 10.03 -14.82 4.22
C ALA A 48 10.41 -13.45 3.64
N LEU A 49 11.08 -12.63 4.44
CA LEU A 49 11.53 -11.30 3.99
C LEU A 49 12.84 -11.37 3.21
N ASP A 50 13.71 -12.31 3.54
CA ASP A 50 15.13 -12.35 3.14
C ASP A 50 15.47 -13.52 2.20
N LYS A 51 14.61 -14.53 2.12
CA LYS A 51 14.86 -15.74 1.31
C LYS A 51 13.61 -16.29 0.68
N LYS A 52 13.80 -17.08 -0.37
CA LYS A 52 12.74 -17.87 -0.99
C LYS A 52 12.38 -19.06 -0.08
N LEU A 53 11.08 -19.27 0.12
CA LEU A 53 10.52 -20.49 0.72
C LEU A 53 9.69 -21.20 -0.36
N VAL A 54 8.37 -21.31 -0.15
CA VAL A 54 7.42 -21.68 -1.21
C VAL A 54 7.26 -20.50 -2.17
N GLY A 55 7.02 -19.31 -1.62
CA GLY A 55 6.97 -18.04 -2.34
C GLY A 55 8.30 -17.29 -2.30
N PRO A 56 8.46 -16.26 -3.16
CA PRO A 56 9.65 -15.41 -3.18
C PRO A 56 9.80 -14.59 -1.89
N ALA A 57 11.02 -14.09 -1.66
CA ALA A 57 11.31 -13.13 -0.60
C ALA A 57 10.55 -11.82 -0.82
N LEU A 58 9.96 -11.27 0.25
CA LEU A 58 9.12 -10.07 0.19
C LEU A 58 9.79 -8.80 0.72
N GLY A 59 11.02 -8.88 1.24
CA GLY A 59 11.77 -7.69 1.66
C GLY A 59 12.00 -6.74 0.50
N GLY A 60 11.61 -5.47 0.68
CA GLY A 60 11.74 -4.42 -0.34
C GLY A 60 10.91 -4.64 -1.60
N VAL A 61 9.89 -5.52 -1.55
CA VAL A 61 9.12 -5.91 -2.74
C VAL A 61 8.31 -4.74 -3.31
N VAL A 62 7.81 -3.85 -2.45
CA VAL A 62 7.01 -2.68 -2.84
C VAL A 62 7.87 -1.70 -3.63
N GLU A 63 9.04 -1.34 -3.09
CA GLU A 63 9.97 -0.41 -3.73
C GLU A 63 10.52 -1.00 -5.03
N ARG A 64 10.88 -2.28 -5.02
CA ARG A 64 11.37 -2.99 -6.21
C ARG A 64 10.34 -3.00 -7.32
N LEU A 65 9.08 -3.34 -7.02
CA LEU A 65 8.01 -3.38 -8.02
C LEU A 65 7.62 -2.00 -8.53
N LYS A 66 7.66 -0.99 -7.67
CA LYS A 66 7.46 0.39 -8.09
C LYS A 66 8.54 0.85 -9.06
N LYS A 67 9.80 0.50 -8.77
CA LYS A 67 10.94 0.85 -9.63
C LYS A 67 10.95 0.08 -10.94
N ASP A 68 10.80 -1.23 -10.88
CA ASP A 68 11.10 -2.12 -12.01
C ASP A 68 9.89 -2.31 -12.93
N GLN A 69 8.67 -2.23 -12.39
CA GLN A 69 7.41 -2.52 -13.11
C GLN A 69 6.42 -1.34 -13.09
N ASN A 70 6.74 -0.25 -12.39
CA ASN A 70 5.82 0.85 -12.11
C ASN A 70 4.50 0.40 -11.46
N LEU A 71 4.54 -0.67 -10.67
CA LEU A 71 3.39 -1.20 -9.93
C LEU A 71 3.35 -0.61 -8.51
N ASP A 72 2.16 -0.34 -8.00
CA ASP A 72 1.93 0.27 -6.69
C ASP A 72 0.99 -0.57 -5.82
N ILE A 73 0.57 0.00 -4.68
CA ILE A 73 -0.27 -0.66 -3.68
C ILE A 73 -1.56 -1.23 -4.30
N ASP A 74 -2.15 -0.57 -5.29
CA ASP A 74 -3.38 -1.05 -5.93
C ASP A 74 -3.17 -2.40 -6.64
N TRP A 75 -2.00 -2.59 -7.25
CA TRP A 75 -1.64 -3.88 -7.83
C TRP A 75 -1.45 -4.95 -6.75
N PHE A 76 -0.75 -4.62 -5.67
CA PHE A 76 -0.56 -5.55 -4.55
C PHE A 76 -1.89 -5.94 -3.91
N GLN A 77 -2.82 -5.01 -3.73
CA GLN A 77 -4.16 -5.29 -3.21
C GLN A 77 -4.90 -6.27 -4.12
N LYS A 78 -4.86 -6.08 -5.45
CA LYS A 78 -5.47 -7.02 -6.40
C LYS A 78 -4.81 -8.40 -6.35
N TRP A 79 -3.48 -8.44 -6.33
CA TRP A 79 -2.72 -9.68 -6.27
C TRP A 79 -2.98 -10.46 -4.97
N ILE A 80 -2.89 -9.81 -3.81
CA ILE A 80 -3.11 -10.43 -2.50
C ILE A 80 -4.58 -10.85 -2.35
N THR A 81 -5.54 -10.03 -2.80
CA THR A 81 -6.97 -10.37 -2.70
C THR A 81 -7.30 -11.61 -3.52
N ASN A 82 -6.96 -11.58 -4.81
CA ASN A 82 -7.26 -12.69 -5.72
C ASN A 82 -6.27 -12.72 -6.91
N ASN A 83 -5.13 -13.38 -6.70
CA ASN A 83 -4.10 -13.56 -7.72
C ASN A 83 -4.60 -14.34 -8.96
N GLU A 84 -5.56 -15.26 -8.80
CA GLU A 84 -6.12 -16.04 -9.91
C GLU A 84 -6.93 -15.13 -10.84
N LYS A 85 -7.78 -14.28 -10.26
CA LYS A 85 -8.58 -13.30 -11.01
C LYS A 85 -7.70 -12.27 -11.72
N LEU A 86 -6.64 -11.79 -11.06
CA LEU A 86 -5.69 -10.87 -11.68
C LEU A 86 -4.92 -11.52 -12.84
N ARG A 87 -4.55 -12.80 -12.72
CA ARG A 87 -3.95 -13.55 -13.84
C ARG A 87 -4.94 -13.76 -14.99
N ALA A 88 -6.17 -14.13 -14.66
CA ALA A 88 -7.25 -14.33 -15.63
C ALA A 88 -7.63 -13.06 -16.39
N SER A 89 -7.41 -11.86 -15.82
CA SER A 89 -7.61 -10.59 -16.56
C SER A 89 -6.53 -10.32 -17.61
N GLY A 90 -5.51 -11.18 -17.73
CA GLY A 90 -4.42 -11.02 -18.67
C GLY A 90 -3.29 -10.10 -18.20
N ASP A 91 -3.18 -9.85 -16.89
CA ASP A 91 -2.06 -9.09 -16.33
C ASP A 91 -0.74 -9.83 -16.62
N LYS A 92 0.15 -9.19 -17.39
CA LYS A 92 1.39 -9.82 -17.88
C LYS A 92 2.31 -10.19 -16.73
N TYR A 93 2.54 -9.26 -15.80
CA TYR A 93 3.47 -9.46 -14.71
C TYR A 93 2.95 -10.50 -13.71
N ALA A 94 1.64 -10.51 -13.43
CA ALA A 94 0.99 -11.53 -12.61
C ALA A 94 1.18 -12.94 -13.18
N ASN A 95 1.06 -13.09 -14.51
CA ASN A 95 1.29 -14.36 -15.19
C ASN A 95 2.78 -14.76 -15.19
N GLU A 96 3.69 -13.83 -15.45
CA GLU A 96 5.14 -14.06 -15.36
C GLU A 96 5.57 -14.53 -13.97
N VAL A 97 5.06 -13.89 -12.91
CA VAL A 97 5.34 -14.29 -11.52
C VAL A 97 4.86 -15.71 -11.26
N TYR A 98 3.67 -16.08 -11.73
CA TYR A 98 3.14 -17.43 -11.53
C TYR A 98 3.96 -18.51 -12.25
N GLU A 99 4.35 -18.26 -13.50
CA GLU A 99 5.20 -19.16 -14.27
C GLU A 99 6.60 -19.29 -13.63
N ALA A 100 7.22 -18.18 -13.26
CA ALA A 100 8.56 -18.14 -12.64
C ALA A 100 8.62 -18.82 -11.26
N ASN A 101 7.47 -18.98 -10.59
CA ASN A 101 7.37 -19.67 -9.30
C ASN A 101 6.74 -21.06 -9.42
N GLY A 102 6.88 -21.69 -10.58
CA GLY A 102 6.52 -23.10 -10.77
C GLY A 102 5.02 -23.36 -10.67
N LYS A 103 4.20 -22.35 -10.97
CA LYS A 103 2.73 -22.43 -10.91
C LYS A 103 2.20 -22.78 -9.51
N ALA A 104 2.96 -22.44 -8.47
CA ALA A 104 2.51 -22.61 -7.10
C ALA A 104 1.28 -21.73 -6.83
N ALA A 105 0.20 -22.34 -6.34
CA ALA A 105 -1.02 -21.62 -6.01
C ALA A 105 -0.82 -20.79 -4.73
N MET A 106 -1.03 -19.47 -4.82
CA MET A 106 -1.16 -18.60 -3.67
C MET A 106 -2.61 -18.60 -3.19
N GLN A 107 -2.84 -18.60 -1.87
CA GLN A 107 -4.18 -18.57 -1.30
C GLN A 107 -4.97 -17.33 -1.75
N VAL A 108 -6.29 -17.49 -1.91
CA VAL A 108 -7.23 -16.40 -2.23
C VAL A 108 -7.80 -15.82 -0.93
N PHE A 109 -7.77 -14.49 -0.83
CA PHE A 109 -8.18 -13.71 0.34
C PHE A 109 -9.43 -12.83 0.10
N GLU A 110 -10.08 -12.95 -1.06
CA GLU A 110 -11.36 -12.30 -1.35
C GLU A 110 -12.39 -12.64 -0.24
N GLY A 111 -12.88 -11.60 0.44
CA GLY A 111 -13.78 -11.72 1.60
C GLY A 111 -13.14 -12.17 2.92
N LYS A 112 -11.82 -12.35 3.00
CA LYS A 112 -11.11 -12.82 4.21
C LYS A 112 -10.28 -11.75 4.90
N LEU A 113 -9.72 -10.80 4.13
CA LEU A 113 -8.98 -9.67 4.66
C LEU A 113 -9.82 -8.39 4.50
N SER A 114 -9.76 -7.51 5.51
CA SER A 114 -10.32 -6.17 5.43
C SER A 114 -9.52 -5.33 4.42
N GLU A 115 -10.20 -4.46 3.67
CA GLU A 115 -9.56 -3.47 2.79
C GLU A 115 -8.92 -2.30 3.58
N LYS A 116 -9.20 -2.23 4.89
CA LYS A 116 -8.71 -1.23 5.83
C LYS A 116 -7.83 -1.86 6.90
#